data_AF-A0A4R2TKA7-F1
#
_entry.id   AF-A0A4R2TKA7-F1
#
_cell.length_a   1.000
_cell.length_b   1.000
_cell.length_c   1.000
_cell.angle_alpha   90.00
_cell.angle_beta   90.00
_cell.angle_gamma   90.00
#
_symmetry.space_group_name_H-M   'P 1'
#
loop_
_entity.id
_entity.type
_entity.pdbx_description
1 polymer ?
#
loop_
_entity_poly.entity_id
_entity_poly.type
_entity_poly.pdbx_seq_one_letter_code
_entity_poly.pdbx_strand_id
1 'polypeptide(L)' 'MGGVVIDTNARVIDTSGNVIPGLWAAGEVTGGIHAGNRLGGNAITDIFVFGRIAGINAAAGE' A
#
# COMPACT_ATOMS: atom_id res chain seq x y z
N MET A 1 -6.72 -11.60 -2.27
CA MET A 1 -5.37 -11.18 -2.67
C MET A 1 -4.66 -10.71 -1.42
N GLY A 2 -3.47 -11.27 -1.20
CA GLY A 2 -2.64 -10.97 -0.05
C GLY A 2 -1.51 -10.01 -0.41
N GLY A 3 -0.65 -9.74 0.55
CA GLY A 3 0.50 -8.86 0.41
C GLY A 3 0.80 -8.16 1.71
N VAL A 4 1.75 -7.22 1.66
CA VAL A 4 2.14 -6.36 2.77
C VAL A 4 0.96 -5.48 3.18
N VAL A 5 0.66 -5.40 4.47
CA VAL A 5 -0.40 -4.52 4.98
C VAL A 5 0.11 -3.09 4.99
N ILE A 6 -0.70 -2.18 4.44
CA ILE A 6 -0.42 -0.75 4.43
C ILE A 6 -1.62 0.03 5.00
N ASP A 7 -1.36 1.22 5.53
CA ASP A 7 -2.42 2.19 5.79
C ASP A 7 -2.77 3.05 4.57
N THR A 8 -3.66 4.02 4.74
CA THR A 8 -4.09 4.94 3.66
C THR A 8 -2.97 5.87 3.17
N ASN A 9 -1.87 5.98 3.92
CA ASN A 9 -0.68 6.73 3.55
C ASN A 9 0.40 5.83 2.92
N ALA A 10 0.05 4.59 2.58
CA ALA A 10 0.93 3.57 2.01
C ALA A 10 2.10 3.16 2.93
N ARG A 11 2.01 3.45 4.24
CA ARG A 11 3.03 3.06 5.23
C ARG A 11 2.84 1.59 5.59
N VAL A 12 3.93 0.84 5.65
CA VAL A 12 3.87 -0.59 5.99
C VAL A 12 3.55 -0.78 7.46
N ILE A 13 2.63 -1.72 7.74
CA ILE A 13 2.20 -2.09 9.08
C ILE A 13 2.85 -3.41 9.48
N ASP A 14 3.48 -3.44 10.66
CA ASP A 14 4.08 -4.64 11.25
C ASP A 14 3.02 -5.61 11.80
N THR A 15 3.46 -6.76 12.30
CA THR A 15 2.58 -7.80 12.86
C THR A 15 1.92 -7.40 14.18
N SER A 16 2.38 -6.32 14.82
CA SER A 16 1.80 -5.75 16.04
C SER A 16 0.81 -4.61 15.73
N GLY A 17 0.61 -4.27 14.45
CA GLY A 17 -0.28 -3.20 14.02
C GLY A 17 0.36 -1.81 14.01
N ASN A 18 1.68 -1.71 14.19
CA ASN A 18 2.39 -0.43 14.19
C ASN A 18 2.95 -0.11 12.80
N VAL A 19 3.08 1.18 12.50
CA VAL A 19 3.80 1.64 11.32
C VAL A 19 5.29 1.31 11.45
N ILE A 20 5.90 0.78 10.39
CA ILE A 20 7.36 0.66 10.25
C ILE A 20 7.90 1.97 9.68
N PRO A 21 8.66 2.77 10.45
CA PRO A 21 9.17 4.06 9.98
C PRO A 21 10.10 3.89 8.77
N GLY A 22 9.92 4.74 7.76
CA GLY A 22 10.77 4.73 6.56
C GLY A 22 10.45 3.62 5.56
N LEU A 23 9.33 2.89 5.72
CA LEU A 23 8.94 1.83 4.81
C LEU A 23 7.52 2.03 4.26
N TRP A 24 7.43 2.16 2.93
CA TRP A 24 6.18 2.25 2.19
C TRP A 24 6.10 1.14 1.15
N ALA A 25 4.89 0.77 0.78
CA ALA A 25 4.63 -0.21 -0.26
C ALA A 25 3.41 0.20 -1.09
N ALA A 26 3.40 -0.15 -2.36
CA ALA A 26 2.31 0.17 -3.27
C ALA A 26 2.16 -0.89 -4.37
N GLY A 27 0.95 -1.06 -4.88
CA GLY A 27 0.66 -2.00 -5.95
C GLY A 27 0.48 -3.44 -5.47
N GLU A 28 0.66 -4.40 -6.37
CA GLU A 28 0.31 -5.81 -6.15
C GLU A 28 1.15 -6.50 -5.05
N VAL A 29 2.24 -5.89 -4.59
CA VAL A 29 2.96 -6.34 -3.37
C VAL A 29 2.13 -6.13 -2.09
N THR A 30 1.13 -5.26 -2.12
CA THR A 30 0.29 -4.89 -0.98
C THR A 30 -0.98 -5.75 -0.89
N GLY A 31 -1.42 -5.97 0.36
CA GLY A 31 -2.63 -6.71 0.67
C GLY A 31 -3.77 -5.80 1.13
N GLY A 32 -5.00 -6.33 1.16
CA GLY A 32 -6.17 -5.66 1.74
C GLY A 32 -7.03 -4.90 0.73
N ILE A 33 -6.44 -4.20 -0.25
CA ILE A 33 -7.16 -3.34 -1.22
C ILE A 33 -8.25 -4.11 -1.98
N HIS A 34 -7.94 -5.32 -2.44
CA HIS A 34 -8.84 -6.10 -3.27
C HIS A 34 -9.53 -7.25 -2.50
N ALA A 35 -9.28 -7.40 -1.21
CA ALA A 35 -9.86 -8.43 -0.34
C ALA A 35 -9.88 -9.85 -0.98
N GLY A 36 -11.05 -10.50 -1.11
CA GLY A 36 -11.17 -11.86 -1.64
C GLY A 36 -11.12 -11.97 -3.17
N ASN A 37 -11.54 -10.95 -3.92
CA ASN A 37 -11.53 -10.94 -5.37
C ASN A 37 -11.20 -9.56 -5.98
N ARG A 38 -10.27 -9.52 -6.94
CA ARG A 38 -9.89 -8.28 -7.64
C ARG A 38 -10.77 -8.06 -8.85
N LEU A 39 -11.34 -6.87 -8.99
CA LEU A 39 -12.08 -6.47 -10.19
C LEU A 39 -11.11 -6.06 -11.33
N GLY A 40 -11.50 -6.34 -12.56
CA GLY A 40 -10.75 -5.93 -13.75
C GLY A 40 -10.55 -4.40 -13.77
N GLY A 41 -9.34 -3.95 -14.10
CA GLY A 41 -8.97 -2.53 -14.06
C GLY A 41 -8.44 -2.04 -12.70
N ASN A 42 -8.91 -2.59 -11.58
CA ASN A 42 -8.52 -2.09 -10.25
C ASN A 42 -7.02 -2.21 -9.94
N ALA A 43 -6.31 -3.19 -10.51
CA ALA A 43 -4.85 -3.28 -10.33
C ALA A 43 -4.11 -2.07 -10.92
N ILE A 44 -4.55 -1.57 -12.09
CA ILE A 44 -3.95 -0.40 -12.73
C ILE A 44 -4.27 0.85 -11.90
N THR A 45 -5.51 0.99 -11.42
CA THR A 45 -5.88 2.08 -10.53
C THR A 45 -5.06 2.07 -9.24
N ASP A 46 -4.89 0.90 -8.63
CA ASP A 46 -4.11 0.69 -7.41
C ASP A 46 -2.65 1.16 -7.57
N ILE A 47 -1.92 0.64 -8.58
CA ILE A 47 -0.50 1.00 -8.76
C ILE A 47 -0.29 2.50 -8.98
N PHE A 48 -1.20 3.19 -9.68
CA PHE A 48 -1.06 4.63 -9.92
C PHE A 48 -1.43 5.46 -8.70
N VAL A 49 -2.49 5.09 -7.98
CA VAL A 49 -2.96 5.83 -6.81
C VAL A 49 -2.04 5.61 -5.62
N PHE A 50 -1.85 4.36 -5.19
CA PHE A 50 -0.99 4.05 -4.04
C PHE A 50 0.49 4.27 -4.35
N GLY A 51 0.92 4.08 -5.60
CA GLY A 51 2.30 4.42 -6.00
C GLY A 51 2.59 5.90 -5.86
N ARG A 52 1.65 6.76 -6.24
CA ARG A 52 1.78 8.22 -6.06
C ARG A 52 1.76 8.61 -4.58
N ILE A 53 0.86 8.03 -3.79
CA ILE A 53 0.76 8.29 -2.34
C ILE A 53 2.07 7.87 -1.65
N ALA A 54 2.55 6.65 -1.90
CA ALA A 54 3.80 6.14 -1.35
C ALA A 54 4.98 7.05 -1.73
N GLY A 55 5.08 7.48 -2.99
CA GLY A 55 6.16 8.36 -3.44
C GLY A 55 6.15 9.73 -2.75
N ILE A 56 4.97 10.34 -2.56
CA ILE A 56 4.84 11.63 -1.86
C ILE A 56 5.27 11.49 -0.40
N ASN A 57 4.75 10.49 0.31
CA ASN A 57 5.03 10.32 1.74
C ASN A 57 6.48 9.89 1.99
N ALA A 58 7.04 9.02 1.13
CA ALA A 58 8.44 8.64 1.19
C ALA A 58 9.38 9.84 0.99
N ALA A 59 9.03 10.79 0.13
CA ALA A 59 9.80 12.02 -0.08
C ALA A 59 9.66 13.02 1.09
N ALA A 60 8.49 13.07 1.72
CA ALA A 60 8.24 13.92 2.88
C ALA A 60 8.90 13.40 4.17
N GLY A 61 9.21 12.10 4.23
CA GLY A 61 9.79 11.46 5.42
C GLY A 61 8.77 11.20 6.53
N GLU A 62 7.49 11.05 6.18
CA GLU A 62 6.34 10.89 7.10
C GLU A 62 5.94 9.44 7.42
#